data_AF-A0A7S3JK27-F1
#
_entry.id   AF-A0A7S3JK27-F1
#
_cell.length_a   1.000
_cell.length_b   1.000
_cell.length_c   1.000
_cell.angle_alpha   90.00
_cell.angle_beta   90.00
_cell.angle_gamma   90.00
#
_symmetry.space_group_name_H-M   'P 1'
#
loop_
_entity.id
_entity.type
_entity.pdbx_description
1 polymer ?
#
loop_
_entity_poly.entity_id
_entity_poly.type
_entity_poly.pdbx_seq_one_letter_code
_entity_poly.pdbx_strand_id
1 'polypeptide(L)'
;STDKKVLHYKGSIFHRVISQFMAQGGDFENANGTGGESIYGRHFNDEKVWLPHAKEGLLSMANRGANSNGSQFFLTFAKTPWLNEKHTVFGRIIQGIDFLDEIGSVKTGANDKPLTKITIVDCGEVIEDIDECE
;
A
#
# COMPACT_ATOMS: atom_id res chain seq x y z
N SER A 1 -28.05 -0.89 -9.47
CA SER A 1 -27.58 -2.11 -8.78
C SER A 1 -26.23 -1.78 -8.18
N THR A 2 -26.21 -1.26 -6.96
CA THR A 2 -24.98 -0.80 -6.30
C THR A 2 -24.69 -1.77 -5.17
N ASP A 3 -24.07 -2.91 -5.55
CA ASP A 3 -23.33 -3.71 -4.59
C ASP A 3 -22.30 -2.79 -3.96
N LYS A 4 -22.57 -2.38 -2.72
CA LYS A 4 -21.69 -1.51 -1.94
C LYS A 4 -20.43 -2.33 -1.67
N LYS A 5 -19.38 -2.13 -2.48
CA LYS A 5 -18.11 -2.84 -2.35
C LYS A 5 -17.59 -2.62 -0.93
N VAL A 6 -17.20 -3.72 -0.28
CA VAL A 6 -16.77 -3.72 1.12
C VAL A 6 -15.42 -3.02 1.21
N LEU A 7 -15.27 -2.08 2.16
CA LEU A 7 -14.01 -1.38 2.44
C LEU A 7 -13.02 -2.35 3.10
N HIS A 8 -12.35 -3.14 2.29
CA HIS A 8 -11.50 -4.23 2.77
C HIS A 8 -10.40 -4.59 1.79
N TYR A 9 -9.22 -4.97 2.30
CA TYR A 9 -8.07 -5.32 1.46
C TYR A 9 -7.99 -6.79 1.05
N LYS A 10 -8.73 -7.70 1.71
CA LYS A 10 -8.77 -9.11 1.31
C LYS A 10 -9.27 -9.25 -0.13
N GLY A 11 -8.52 -9.98 -0.94
CA GLY A 11 -8.76 -10.16 -2.37
C GLY A 11 -8.24 -9.00 -3.24
N SER A 12 -7.81 -7.88 -2.66
CA SER A 12 -7.14 -6.82 -3.40
C SER A 12 -5.74 -7.27 -3.86
N ILE A 13 -5.19 -6.57 -4.85
CA ILE A 13 -3.93 -6.95 -5.48
C ILE A 13 -2.90 -5.83 -5.46
N PHE A 14 -1.63 -6.22 -5.59
CA PHE A 14 -0.58 -5.32 -6.04
C PHE A 14 -0.68 -5.18 -7.56
N HIS A 15 -1.28 -4.08 -8.00
CA HIS A 15 -1.56 -3.84 -9.42
C HIS A 15 -0.38 -3.19 -10.16
N ARG A 16 0.64 -2.72 -9.42
CA ARG A 16 1.84 -2.09 -9.97
C ARG A 16 3.05 -2.44 -9.11
N VAL A 17 4.11 -2.94 -9.73
CA VAL A 17 5.37 -3.30 -9.05
C VAL A 17 6.55 -2.82 -9.89
N ILE A 18 7.45 -2.06 -9.27
CA ILE A 18 8.67 -1.58 -9.92
C ILE A 18 9.84 -2.08 -9.09
N SER A 19 10.63 -2.97 -9.68
CA SER A 19 11.81 -3.55 -9.04
C SER A 19 12.75 -2.46 -8.53
N GLN A 20 13.31 -2.66 -7.34
CA GLN A 20 14.19 -1.71 -6.65
C GLN A 20 13.55 -0.34 -6.32
N PHE A 21 12.23 -0.21 -6.48
CA PHE A 21 11.50 1.00 -6.12
C PHE A 21 10.39 0.70 -5.11
N MET A 22 9.29 0.10 -5.55
CA MET A 22 8.12 -0.14 -4.69
C MET A 22 7.14 -1.14 -5.29
N ALA A 23 6.25 -1.66 -4.43
CA ALA A 23 5.02 -2.35 -4.83
C ALA A 23 3.80 -1.57 -4.35
N GLN A 24 2.85 -1.31 -5.26
CA GLN A 24 1.64 -0.54 -4.99
C GLN A 24 0.39 -1.42 -5.09
N GLY A 25 -0.47 -1.30 -4.08
CA GLY A 25 -1.70 -2.05 -3.92
C GLY A 25 -2.83 -1.19 -3.36
N GLY A 26 -3.88 -1.83 -2.86
CA GLY A 26 -4.99 -1.16 -2.15
C GLY A 26 -6.13 -0.64 -3.03
N ASP A 27 -6.05 -0.76 -4.36
CA ASP A 27 -7.19 -0.53 -5.25
C ASP A 27 -8.11 -1.78 -5.23
N PHE A 28 -8.93 -1.88 -4.19
CA PHE A 28 -9.91 -2.95 -4.03
C PHE A 28 -11.14 -2.79 -4.95
N GLU A 29 -11.29 -1.64 -5.61
CA GLU A 29 -12.46 -1.35 -6.44
C GLU A 29 -12.24 -1.80 -7.89
N ASN A 30 -11.14 -1.35 -8.51
CA ASN A 30 -10.86 -1.55 -9.94
C ASN A 30 -9.61 -2.38 -10.21
N ALA A 31 -8.79 -2.63 -9.18
CA ALA A 31 -7.57 -3.44 -9.26
C ALA A 31 -6.59 -2.99 -10.38
N ASN A 32 -6.58 -1.69 -10.70
CA ASN A 32 -5.76 -1.14 -11.78
C ASN A 32 -5.19 0.26 -11.47
N GLY A 33 -5.36 0.72 -10.24
CA GLY A 33 -4.92 2.01 -9.73
C GLY A 33 -5.93 3.13 -9.90
N THR A 34 -7.08 2.92 -10.57
CA THR A 34 -8.09 3.97 -10.85
C THR A 34 -9.18 4.10 -9.79
N GLY A 35 -9.30 3.11 -8.91
CA GLY A 35 -10.33 3.07 -7.88
C GLY A 35 -9.78 3.13 -6.46
N GLY A 36 -10.65 2.71 -5.54
CA GLY A 36 -10.40 2.72 -4.11
C GLY A 36 -10.93 3.98 -3.46
N GLU A 37 -11.32 3.84 -2.20
CA GLU A 37 -11.84 4.93 -1.39
C GLU A 37 -11.42 4.74 0.07
N SER A 38 -11.36 5.84 0.81
CA SER A 38 -11.07 5.79 2.24
C SER A 38 -12.35 5.57 3.06
N ILE A 39 -12.19 5.26 4.34
CA ILE A 39 -13.31 5.22 5.29
C ILE A 39 -13.99 6.59 5.50
N TYR A 40 -13.34 7.69 5.09
CA TYR A 40 -13.84 9.06 5.17
C TYR A 40 -14.53 9.51 3.88
N GLY A 41 -14.70 8.62 2.90
CA GLY A 41 -15.16 8.90 1.54
C GLY A 41 -14.04 8.78 0.51
N ARG A 42 -14.28 9.27 -0.71
CA ARG A 42 -13.40 8.98 -1.85
C ARG A 42 -11.95 9.44 -1.65
N HIS A 43 -11.74 10.62 -1.07
CA HIS A 43 -10.42 11.15 -0.80
C HIS A 43 -10.35 11.84 0.56
N PHE A 44 -9.15 11.89 1.15
CA PHE A 44 -8.84 12.69 2.33
C PHE A 44 -7.48 13.41 2.19
N ASN A 45 -7.28 14.40 3.07
CA ASN A 45 -6.11 15.28 3.05
C ASN A 45 -4.83 14.56 3.48
N ASP A 46 -3.67 15.11 3.09
CA ASP A 46 -2.39 14.63 3.61
C ASP A 46 -2.28 14.96 5.10
N GLU A 47 -2.07 13.96 5.94
CA GLU A 47 -1.63 14.19 7.31
C GLU A 47 -0.19 14.69 7.23
N LYS A 48 0.03 15.96 7.56
CA LYS A 48 1.30 16.70 7.38
C LYS A 48 2.41 16.26 8.35
N VAL A 49 2.47 14.96 8.67
CA VAL A 49 3.50 14.30 9.45
C VAL A 49 4.51 13.72 8.47
N TRP A 50 5.59 14.46 8.23
CA TRP A 50 6.56 14.11 7.20
C TRP A 50 7.67 13.23 7.75
N LEU A 51 7.45 11.91 7.68
CA LEU A 51 8.53 10.95 7.86
C LEU A 51 9.25 10.73 6.52
N PRO A 52 10.60 10.67 6.53
CA PRO A 52 11.36 10.49 5.30
C PRO A 52 11.25 9.04 4.80
N HIS A 53 11.20 8.88 3.48
CA HIS A 53 11.30 7.59 2.81
C HIS A 53 12.76 7.11 2.79
N ALA A 54 13.31 6.87 3.99
CA ALA A 54 14.74 6.71 4.23
C ALA A 54 15.27 5.28 4.03
N LYS A 55 14.39 4.28 3.92
CA LYS A 55 14.72 2.85 3.87
C LYS A 55 13.67 2.05 3.12
N GLU A 56 14.00 0.79 2.84
CA GLU A 56 13.03 -0.23 2.42
C GLU A 56 12.05 -0.59 3.54
N GLY A 57 10.95 -1.26 3.19
CA GLY A 57 9.94 -1.71 4.12
C GLY A 57 9.12 -0.59 4.75
N LEU A 58 9.11 0.62 4.17
CA LEU A 58 8.21 1.69 4.61
C LEU A 58 6.87 1.54 3.90
N LEU A 59 5.79 1.74 4.65
CA LEU A 59 4.42 1.76 4.17
C LEU A 59 3.96 3.22 4.04
N SER A 60 3.50 3.59 2.84
CA SER A 60 3.20 4.97 2.48
C SER A 60 1.97 5.09 1.59
N MET A 61 1.24 6.20 1.72
CA MET A 61 0.00 6.44 0.97
C MET A 61 0.28 6.77 -0.49
N ALA A 62 -0.38 6.06 -1.41
CA ALA A 62 -0.41 6.47 -2.81
C ALA A 62 -1.49 7.55 -3.00
N ASN A 63 -1.17 8.58 -3.78
CA ASN A 63 -2.09 9.67 -4.11
C ASN A 63 -1.93 10.09 -5.58
N ARG A 64 -2.83 10.95 -6.04
CA ARG A 64 -2.88 11.53 -7.39
C ARG A 64 -2.54 13.04 -7.35
N GLY A 65 -1.77 13.46 -6.36
CA GLY A 65 -1.53 14.86 -6.01
C GLY A 65 -1.93 15.17 -4.57
N ALA A 66 -1.65 16.40 -4.13
CA ALA A 66 -1.92 16.83 -2.76
C ALA A 66 -3.40 16.58 -2.38
N ASN A 67 -3.63 16.08 -1.17
CA ASN A 67 -4.95 15.84 -0.58
C ASN A 67 -5.84 14.87 -1.38
N SER A 68 -5.26 13.86 -2.00
CA SER A 68 -5.99 12.84 -2.77
C SER A 68 -5.71 11.42 -2.28
N ASN A 69 -5.50 11.26 -0.98
CA ASN A 69 -5.32 9.95 -0.36
C ASN A 69 -6.64 9.18 -0.38
N GLY A 70 -6.60 7.91 -0.77
CA GLY A 70 -7.75 7.00 -0.78
C GLY A 70 -7.44 5.75 0.04
N SER A 71 -7.51 4.58 -0.59
CA SER A 71 -7.11 3.32 0.03
C SER A 71 -5.80 2.74 -0.52
N GLN A 72 -5.25 3.33 -1.58
CA GLN A 72 -4.04 2.82 -2.20
C GLN A 72 -2.81 3.15 -1.37
N PHE A 73 -1.89 2.20 -1.30
CA PHE A 73 -0.63 2.31 -0.57
C PHE A 73 0.50 1.70 -1.39
N PHE A 74 1.74 2.00 -1.00
CA PHE A 74 2.91 1.31 -1.51
C PHE A 74 3.90 0.93 -0.41
N LEU A 75 4.63 -0.15 -0.65
CA LEU A 75 5.75 -0.64 0.15
C LEU A 75 7.04 -0.31 -0.58
N THR A 76 8.01 0.32 0.11
CA THR A 76 9.30 0.67 -0.49
C THR A 76 10.24 -0.54 -0.52
N PHE A 77 10.95 -0.73 -1.64
CA PHE A 77 12.05 -1.70 -1.76
C PHE A 77 13.43 -1.06 -1.57
N ALA A 78 13.48 0.26 -1.52
CA ALA A 78 14.71 1.03 -1.37
C ALA A 78 14.41 2.39 -0.75
N LYS A 79 15.46 3.18 -0.53
CA LYS A 79 15.32 4.59 -0.15
C LYS A 79 14.73 5.40 -1.32
N THR A 80 13.64 6.14 -1.09
CA THR A 80 12.93 6.89 -2.15
C THR A 80 12.72 8.37 -1.76
N PRO A 81 13.80 9.16 -1.58
CA PRO A 81 13.71 10.49 -0.97
C PRO A 81 12.94 11.51 -1.82
N TRP A 82 12.78 11.26 -3.13
CA TRP A 82 11.99 12.11 -4.03
C TRP A 82 10.47 12.07 -3.76
N LEU A 83 10.00 11.14 -2.92
CA LEU A 83 8.62 11.01 -2.45
C LEU A 83 8.37 11.76 -1.12
N ASN A 84 9.41 12.26 -0.46
CA ASN A 84 9.27 13.03 0.77
C ASN A 84 8.36 14.25 0.54
N GLU A 85 7.52 14.55 1.53
CA GLU A 85 6.58 15.69 1.50
C GLU A 85 5.52 15.62 0.39
N LYS A 86 5.48 14.51 -0.36
CA LYS A 86 4.48 14.23 -1.40
C LYS A 86 3.59 13.05 -1.04
N HIS A 87 4.12 12.11 -0.26
CA HIS A 87 3.42 10.92 0.20
C HIS A 87 3.62 10.78 1.71
N THR A 88 2.55 10.48 2.42
CA THR A 88 2.58 10.28 3.87
C THR A 88 3.00 8.85 4.18
N VAL A 89 4.17 8.69 4.81
CA VAL A 89 4.60 7.42 5.41
C VAL A 89 3.82 7.23 6.72
N PHE A 90 3.15 6.09 6.87
CA PHE A 90 2.29 5.80 8.02
C PHE A 90 2.61 4.48 8.70
N GLY A 91 3.61 3.74 8.23
CA GLY A 91 4.00 2.49 8.86
C GLY A 91 5.31 1.91 8.31
N ARG A 92 5.68 0.75 8.85
CA ARG A 92 6.80 -0.04 8.36
C ARG A 92 6.53 -1.53 8.56
N ILE A 93 7.16 -2.36 7.75
CA ILE A 93 7.21 -3.80 7.98
C ILE A 93 8.01 -4.08 9.26
N ILE A 94 7.47 -4.98 10.07
CA ILE A 94 8.10 -5.50 11.30
C ILE A 94 8.46 -6.98 11.18
N GLN A 95 7.75 -7.74 10.35
CA GLN A 95 7.96 -9.16 10.07
C GLN A 95 7.67 -9.45 8.60
N GLY A 96 8.38 -10.41 8.01
CA GLY A 96 8.19 -10.80 6.61
C GLY A 96 8.76 -9.83 5.58
N ILE A 97 9.84 -9.11 5.92
CA ILE A 97 10.48 -8.16 4.99
C ILE A 97 11.04 -8.83 3.74
N ASP A 98 11.46 -10.09 3.85
CA ASP A 98 12.01 -10.89 2.74
C ASP A 98 10.98 -11.08 1.59
N PHE A 99 9.68 -10.97 1.87
CA PHE A 99 8.64 -10.97 0.83
C PHE A 99 8.75 -9.79 -0.13
N LEU A 100 9.39 -8.69 0.27
CA LEU A 100 9.64 -7.56 -0.63
C LEU A 100 10.56 -7.94 -1.78
N ASP A 101 11.57 -8.77 -1.54
CA ASP A 101 12.47 -9.25 -2.59
C ASP A 101 11.72 -10.18 -3.56
N GLU A 102 10.88 -11.07 -3.03
CA GLU A 102 10.05 -11.94 -3.85
C GLU A 102 9.11 -11.14 -4.76
N ILE A 103 8.35 -10.20 -4.17
CA ILE A 103 7.46 -9.30 -4.92
C ILE A 103 8.26 -8.45 -5.92
N GLY A 104 9.41 -7.91 -5.52
CA GLY A 104 10.26 -7.06 -6.36
C GLY A 104 10.94 -7.79 -7.53
N SER A 105 11.01 -9.13 -7.48
CA SER A 105 11.59 -9.98 -8.52
C SER A 105 10.60 -10.46 -9.58
N VAL A 106 9.30 -10.24 -9.38
CA VAL A 106 8.26 -10.68 -10.33
C VAL A 106 8.42 -9.98 -11.67
N LYS A 107 8.17 -10.73 -12.75
CA LYS A 107 8.12 -10.14 -14.09
C LYS A 107 6.93 -9.21 -14.21
N THR A 108 7.17 -8.01 -14.73
CA THR A 108 6.12 -7.03 -15.01
C THR A 108 5.96 -6.80 -16.51
N GLY A 109 4.74 -6.45 -16.91
CA GLY A 109 4.36 -6.10 -18.27
C GLY A 109 4.12 -4.61 -18.43
N ALA A 110 3.17 -4.26 -19.31
CA ALA A 110 2.77 -2.87 -19.53
C ALA A 110 2.31 -2.19 -18.22
N ASN A 111 2.66 -0.91 -18.06
CA ASN A 111 2.35 -0.08 -16.89
C ASN A 111 2.84 -0.68 -15.55
N ASP A 112 3.97 -1.40 -15.59
CA ASP A 112 4.58 -2.05 -14.43
C ASP A 112 3.65 -3.07 -13.74
N LYS A 113 2.65 -3.60 -14.46
CA LYS A 113 1.71 -4.58 -13.91
C LYS A 113 2.37 -5.95 -13.79
N PRO A 114 2.35 -6.61 -12.61
CA PRO A 114 2.82 -7.99 -12.48
C PRO A 114 2.15 -8.94 -13.47
N LEU A 115 2.96 -9.77 -14.15
CA LEU A 115 2.44 -10.85 -15.02
C LEU A 115 1.81 -11.96 -14.17
N THR A 116 2.38 -12.23 -13.01
CA THR A 116 1.81 -13.11 -11.99
C THR A 116 0.99 -12.28 -11.02
N LYS A 117 -0.25 -12.66 -10.76
CA LYS A 117 -1.15 -11.94 -9.86
C LYS A 117 -0.68 -12.08 -8.40
N ILE A 118 -0.41 -10.95 -7.74
CA ILE A 118 -0.04 -10.88 -6.32
C ILE A 118 -1.26 -10.39 -5.54
N THR A 119 -1.84 -11.26 -4.71
CA THR A 119 -3.12 -11.01 -4.04
C THR A 119 -2.95 -11.04 -2.53
N ILE A 120 -3.59 -10.10 -1.83
CA ILE A 120 -3.74 -10.15 -0.38
C ILE A 120 -4.81 -11.21 -0.07
N VAL A 121 -4.38 -12.44 0.20
CA VAL A 121 -5.29 -13.57 0.41
C VAL A 121 -6.11 -13.44 1.69
N ASP A 122 -5.53 -12.82 2.71
CA ASP A 122 -6.18 -12.46 3.96
C ASP A 122 -5.50 -11.24 4.58
N CYS A 123 -6.22 -10.52 5.44
CA CYS A 123 -5.71 -9.38 6.18
C CYS A 123 -6.55 -9.14 7.43
N GLY A 124 -5.94 -8.53 8.44
CA GLY A 124 -6.61 -8.17 9.69
C GLY A 124 -5.68 -7.36 10.58
N GLU A 125 -6.20 -7.01 11.75
CA GLU A 125 -5.41 -6.41 12.83
C GLU A 125 -4.89 -7.52 13.74
N VAL A 126 -3.60 -7.47 14.07
CA VAL A 126 -3.02 -8.34 15.09
C VAL A 126 -3.25 -7.66 16.43
N ILE A 127 -4.18 -8.20 17.21
CA ILE A 127 -4.41 -7.79 18.59
C ILE A 127 -3.46 -8.62 19.42
N GLU A 128 -2.40 -8.01 19.95
CA GLU A 128 -1.63 -8.65 21.02
C GLU A 128 -2.52 -8.63 22.27
N ASP A 129 -2.89 -9.81 22.76
CA ASP A 129 -3.50 -9.94 24.08
C ASP A 129 -2.49 -9.39 25.09
N ILE A 130 -2.77 -8.20 25.62
CA ILE A 130 -2.04 -7.68 26.77
C ILE A 130 -2.44 -8.58 27.92
N ASP A 131 -1.67 -9.65 28.16
CA ASP A 131 -1.76 -10.38 29.42
C ASP A 131 -1.61 -9.34 30.54
N GLU A 132 -2.66 -9.20 31.34
CA GLU A 132 -2.67 -8.36 32.53
C GLU A 132 -1.47 -8.77 33.40
N CYS A 133 -0.44 -7.94 33.47
CA CYS A 133 0.60 -8.11 34.48
C CYS A 133 -0.04 -7.83 35.85
N GLU A 134 -0.23 -8.89 36.63
CA GLU A 134 -0.39 -8.85 38.10
C GLU A 134 0.72 -8.02 38.78
#